data_AF-A0A1S3D8T1-F1
#
_entry.id   AF-A0A1S3D8T1-F1
#
_cell.length_a   1.000
_cell.length_b   1.000
_cell.length_c   1.000
_cell.angle_alpha   90.00
_cell.angle_beta   90.00
_cell.angle_gamma   90.00
#
_symmetry.space_group_name_H-M   'P 1'
#
loop_
_entity.id
_entity.type
_entity.pdbx_description
1 polymer ?
#
loop_
_entity_poly.entity_id
_entity_poly.type
_entity_poly.pdbx_seq_one_letter_code
_entity_poly.pdbx_strand_id
1 'polypeptide(L)'
;MAKTKQSAKEFIQSTFPPMVAVMTSPAANEICLKNKLSFSELLQPFSKVQMEIHVREPSGTVAVLKELKLSISEWTTRPPQSMLARKYLNESVSQVTSSPSKTVKIGNRSIEVPISTPWFEHWRETFLKVQFPLDHEFTKHYISCFIGVSSNEDNLTGTLTFMNQELSQSINANANLANLPKWFGLNICKYYVMIHDTATVDATLAKTSFDTLKTFHGESNCFLLSINSQPTDPATLTPSVDHWASFITQRTNNMGVCVTELHFNVKTNQPLP
;
A
#
# COMPACT_ATOMS: atom_id res chain seq x y z
N MET A 1 13.62 -8.96 -26.15
CA MET A 1 12.69 -8.67 -25.03
C MET A 1 13.39 -9.08 -23.74
N ALA A 2 13.49 -8.17 -22.77
CA ALA A 2 13.95 -8.54 -21.44
C ALA A 2 13.17 -9.78 -20.98
N LYS A 3 13.86 -10.79 -20.46
CA LYS A 3 13.19 -11.98 -19.92
C LYS A 3 12.48 -11.57 -18.64
N THR A 4 11.28 -11.00 -18.76
CA THR A 4 10.39 -10.80 -17.63
C THR A 4 10.12 -12.19 -17.07
N LYS A 5 10.61 -12.48 -15.86
CA LYS A 5 10.35 -13.76 -15.20
C LYS A 5 8.86 -13.97 -14.88
N GLN A 6 8.08 -12.91 -15.01
CA GLN A 6 6.68 -12.81 -14.66
C GLN A 6 5.78 -13.06 -15.88
N SER A 7 4.74 -13.88 -15.72
CA SER A 7 3.73 -14.09 -16.76
C SER A 7 2.86 -12.84 -16.94
N ALA A 8 2.17 -12.72 -18.09
CA ALA A 8 1.25 -11.60 -18.33
C ALA A 8 0.15 -11.51 -17.26
N LYS A 9 -0.35 -12.67 -16.79
CA LYS A 9 -1.34 -12.77 -15.72
C LYS A 9 -0.80 -12.20 -14.42
N GLU A 10 0.38 -12.67 -14.00
CA GLU A 10 1.03 -12.18 -12.78
C GLU A 10 1.32 -10.68 -12.88
N PHE A 11 1.75 -10.19 -14.04
CA PHE A 11 2.01 -8.78 -14.27
C PHE A 11 0.74 -7.95 -14.01
N ILE A 12 -0.38 -8.32 -14.63
CA ILE A 12 -1.67 -7.64 -14.45
C ILE A 12 -2.11 -7.67 -12.97
N GLN A 13 -2.05 -8.84 -12.32
CA GLN A 13 -2.44 -8.98 -10.91
C GLN A 13 -1.57 -8.15 -9.97
N SER A 14 -0.26 -8.06 -10.23
CA SER A 14 0.67 -7.26 -9.43
C SER A 14 0.55 -5.74 -9.69
N THR A 15 0.09 -5.37 -10.89
CA THR A 15 -0.05 -3.98 -11.34
C THR A 15 -1.34 -3.34 -10.84
N PHE A 16 -2.44 -4.11 -10.88
CA PHE A 16 -3.77 -3.65 -10.50
C PHE A 16 -4.32 -4.44 -9.31
N PRO A 17 -3.63 -4.42 -8.15
CA PRO A 17 -4.14 -5.06 -6.95
C PRO A 17 -5.42 -4.34 -6.47
N PRO A 18 -6.38 -5.06 -5.86
CA PRO A 18 -7.53 -4.43 -5.24
C PRO A 18 -7.11 -3.35 -4.23
N MET A 19 -7.76 -2.19 -4.30
CA MET A 19 -7.43 -1.06 -3.43
C MET A 19 -8.23 -1.12 -2.12
N VAL A 20 -7.54 -0.96 -1.00
CA VAL A 20 -8.09 -0.88 0.35
C VAL A 20 -7.73 0.47 0.95
N ALA A 21 -8.76 1.23 1.30
CA ALA A 21 -8.60 2.52 1.94
C ALA A 21 -8.23 2.33 3.41
N VAL A 22 -7.47 3.27 3.97
CA VAL A 22 -7.21 3.38 5.40
C VAL A 22 -7.76 4.71 5.90
N MET A 23 -8.49 4.66 7.01
CA MET A 23 -8.93 5.81 7.78
C MET A 23 -8.52 5.55 9.24
N THR A 24 -7.87 6.51 9.88
CA THR A 24 -7.28 6.32 11.20
C THR A 24 -7.73 7.44 12.12
N SER A 25 -8.13 7.10 13.36
CA SER A 25 -8.42 8.11 14.37
C SER A 25 -7.16 8.88 14.76
N PRO A 26 -7.27 10.13 15.27
CA PRO A 26 -6.11 10.88 15.74
C PRO A 26 -5.28 10.12 16.79
N ALA A 27 -5.93 9.53 17.79
CA ALA A 27 -5.25 8.78 18.86
C ALA A 27 -4.56 7.51 18.32
N ALA A 28 -5.18 6.79 17.39
CA ALA A 28 -4.56 5.64 16.73
C ALA A 28 -3.32 6.05 15.92
N ASN A 29 -3.41 7.16 15.20
CA ASN A 29 -2.30 7.69 14.41
C ASN A 29 -1.12 8.12 15.30
N GLU A 30 -1.40 8.77 16.44
CA GLU A 30 -0.37 9.12 17.43
C GLU A 30 0.38 7.90 17.96
N ILE A 31 -0.34 6.79 18.23
CA ILE A 31 0.27 5.53 18.64
C ILE A 31 1.19 4.97 17.54
N CYS A 32 0.74 4.92 16.28
CA CYS A 32 1.57 4.45 15.17
C CYS A 32 2.83 5.33 14.99
N LEU A 33 2.69 6.65 15.14
CA LEU A 33 3.78 7.61 14.97
C LEU A 33 4.90 7.47 16.02
N LYS A 34 4.65 6.83 17.18
CA LYS A 34 5.72 6.45 18.11
C LYS A 34 6.76 5.52 17.45
N ASN A 35 6.33 4.73 16.47
CA ASN A 35 7.19 3.88 15.65
C ASN A 35 7.60 4.55 14.32
N LYS A 36 7.33 5.84 14.15
CA LYS A 36 7.61 6.65 12.95
C LYS A 36 6.87 6.20 11.69
N LEU A 37 5.79 5.45 11.85
CA LEU A 37 4.95 4.92 10.78
C LEU A 37 3.53 5.48 10.87
N SER A 38 2.90 5.74 9.74
CA SER A 38 1.43 5.83 9.70
C SER A 38 0.81 4.44 9.86
N PHE A 39 -0.51 4.38 10.11
CA PHE A 39 -1.19 3.09 10.15
C PHE A 39 -1.16 2.37 8.79
N SER A 40 -1.34 3.09 7.68
CA SER A 40 -1.20 2.48 6.35
C SER A 40 0.22 1.99 6.05
N GLU A 41 1.27 2.67 6.53
CA GLU A 41 2.67 2.23 6.42
C GLU A 41 2.92 0.97 7.26
N LEU A 42 2.37 0.91 8.48
CA LEU A 42 2.47 -0.24 9.37
C LEU A 42 1.93 -1.53 8.71
N LEU A 43 0.87 -1.42 7.91
CA LEU A 43 0.23 -2.55 7.22
C LEU A 43 0.96 -3.02 5.95
N GLN A 44 1.88 -2.22 5.38
CA GLN A 44 2.51 -2.52 4.08
C GLN A 44 3.15 -3.91 3.97
N PRO A 45 3.89 -4.42 4.99
CA PRO A 45 4.49 -5.75 4.91
C PRO A 45 3.47 -6.88 4.74
N PHE A 46 2.23 -6.65 5.19
CA PHE A 46 1.14 -7.63 5.17
C PHE A 46 0.22 -7.48 3.96
N SER A 47 0.56 -6.59 3.01
CA SER A 47 -0.23 -6.35 1.80
C SER A 47 -0.20 -7.50 0.79
N LYS A 48 0.75 -8.45 0.92
CA LYS A 48 0.83 -9.64 0.08
C LYS A 48 0.42 -10.89 0.86
N VAL A 49 -0.68 -11.50 0.45
CA VAL A 49 -1.16 -12.77 0.99
C VAL A 49 -0.43 -13.92 0.30
N GLN A 50 0.38 -14.66 1.06
CA GLN A 50 1.16 -15.78 0.54
C GLN A 50 0.36 -17.09 0.47
N MET A 51 -0.75 -17.19 1.23
CA MET A 51 -1.60 -18.37 1.24
C MET A 51 -2.53 -18.42 0.02
N GLU A 52 -2.91 -19.65 -0.36
CA GLU A 52 -3.96 -19.87 -1.36
C GLU A 52 -5.33 -19.58 -0.74
N ILE A 53 -6.11 -18.71 -1.36
CA ILE A 53 -7.45 -18.35 -0.93
C ILE A 53 -8.46 -19.06 -1.82
N HIS A 54 -9.36 -19.82 -1.20
CA HIS A 54 -10.43 -20.54 -1.90
C HIS A 54 -11.72 -19.74 -1.78
N VAL A 55 -12.15 -19.12 -2.88
CA VAL A 55 -13.36 -18.32 -2.95
C VAL A 55 -14.44 -19.13 -3.63
N ARG A 56 -15.56 -19.38 -2.93
CA ARG A 56 -16.73 -20.00 -3.56
C ARG A 56 -17.55 -18.91 -4.25
N GLU A 57 -17.66 -19.02 -5.56
CA GLU A 57 -18.51 -18.17 -6.38
C GLU A 57 -20.00 -18.51 -6.17
N PRO A 58 -20.94 -17.59 -6.50
CA PRO A 58 -22.37 -17.87 -6.46
C PRO A 58 -22.80 -19.06 -7.34
N SER A 59 -22.02 -19.35 -8.38
CA SER A 59 -22.21 -20.52 -9.26
C SER A 59 -21.93 -21.86 -8.56
N GLY A 60 -21.35 -21.85 -7.36
CA GLY A 60 -20.85 -23.02 -6.65
C GLY A 60 -19.41 -23.39 -7.00
N THR A 61 -18.83 -22.76 -8.02
CA THR A 61 -17.43 -22.97 -8.43
C THR A 61 -16.47 -22.42 -7.38
N VAL A 62 -15.37 -23.12 -7.11
CA VAL A 62 -14.31 -22.64 -6.21
C VAL A 62 -13.19 -22.02 -7.04
N ALA A 63 -13.03 -20.71 -6.94
CA ALA A 63 -11.92 -19.96 -7.49
C ALA A 63 -10.73 -19.99 -6.51
N VAL A 64 -9.53 -20.31 -7.01
CA VAL A 64 -8.29 -20.30 -6.23
C VAL A 64 -7.50 -19.04 -6.55
N LEU A 65 -7.32 -18.17 -5.55
CA LEU A 65 -6.48 -16.99 -5.64
C LEU A 65 -5.13 -17.31 -5.00
N LYS A 66 -4.05 -17.10 -5.75
CA LYS A 66 -2.67 -17.26 -5.27
C LYS A 66 -1.97 -15.90 -5.28
N GLU A 67 -1.13 -15.66 -4.28
CA GLU A 67 -0.29 -14.45 -4.17
C GLU A 67 -1.08 -13.14 -4.27
N LEU A 68 -2.26 -13.08 -3.65
CA LEU A 68 -3.10 -11.89 -3.68
C LEU A 68 -2.35 -10.70 -3.06
N LYS A 69 -2.16 -9.65 -3.84
CA LYS A 69 -1.62 -8.37 -3.39
C LYS A 69 -2.76 -7.39 -3.20
N LEU A 70 -2.71 -6.61 -2.13
CA LEU A 70 -3.60 -5.49 -1.84
C LEU A 70 -2.83 -4.18 -1.97
N SER A 71 -3.48 -3.14 -2.47
CA SER A 71 -2.94 -1.78 -2.38
C SER A 71 -3.59 -1.07 -1.21
N ILE A 72 -2.85 -0.93 -0.12
CA ILE A 72 -3.30 -0.28 1.11
C ILE A 72 -2.77 1.15 1.12
N SER A 73 -3.65 2.14 1.23
CA SER A 73 -3.27 3.55 1.28
C SER A 73 -4.30 4.39 2.02
N GLU A 74 -3.85 5.52 2.58
CA GLU A 74 -4.77 6.49 3.21
C GLU A 74 -5.84 6.93 2.21
N TRP A 75 -7.08 7.02 2.66
CA TRP A 75 -8.22 7.46 1.83
C TRP A 75 -8.07 8.91 1.33
N THR A 76 -7.26 9.71 2.04
CA THR A 76 -6.89 11.08 1.67
C THR A 76 -5.78 11.15 0.62
N THR A 77 -5.14 10.04 0.26
CA THR A 77 -4.12 10.00 -0.79
C THR A 77 -4.71 10.50 -2.10
N ARG A 78 -3.97 11.35 -2.81
CA ARG A 78 -4.34 11.86 -4.12
C ARG A 78 -3.26 11.51 -5.14
N PRO A 79 -3.63 11.05 -6.35
CA PRO A 79 -2.68 10.92 -7.43
C PRO A 79 -1.99 12.27 -7.72
N PRO A 80 -0.75 12.26 -8.22
CA PRO A 80 -0.07 13.49 -8.58
C PRO A 80 -0.83 14.21 -9.69
N GLN A 81 -0.87 15.55 -9.59
CA GLN A 81 -1.44 16.41 -10.63
C GLN A 81 -0.66 16.26 -11.95
N SER A 82 -1.29 16.54 -13.09
CA SER A 82 -0.74 16.27 -14.44
C SER A 82 0.65 16.87 -14.69
N MET A 83 0.98 18.02 -14.09
CA MET A 83 2.31 18.61 -14.20
C MET A 83 3.37 17.78 -13.46
N LEU A 84 3.08 17.36 -12.23
CA LEU A 84 3.98 16.54 -11.42
C LEU A 84 4.10 15.12 -11.98
N ALA A 85 3.00 14.54 -12.46
CA ALA A 85 3.01 13.26 -13.16
C ALA A 85 3.93 13.27 -14.39
N ARG A 86 3.87 14.33 -15.21
CA ARG A 86 4.80 14.51 -16.35
C ARG A 86 6.25 14.64 -15.90
N LYS A 87 6.52 15.35 -14.80
CA LYS A 87 7.86 15.42 -14.22
C LYS A 87 8.38 14.03 -13.84
N TYR A 88 7.59 13.23 -13.11
CA TYR A 88 7.97 11.86 -12.75
C TYR A 88 8.22 10.98 -13.97
N LEU A 89 7.38 11.08 -15.01
CA LEU A 89 7.59 10.34 -16.25
C LEU A 89 8.89 10.72 -16.95
N ASN A 90 9.23 12.02 -17.00
CA ASN A 90 10.51 12.46 -17.57
C ASN A 90 11.69 11.96 -16.73
N GLU A 91 11.62 12.10 -15.41
CA GLU A 91 12.66 11.64 -14.48
C GLU A 91 12.90 10.12 -14.59
N SER A 92 11.84 9.33 -14.75
CA SER A 92 11.93 7.87 -14.88
C SER A 92 12.74 7.40 -16.09
N VAL A 93 12.82 8.24 -17.13
CA VAL A 93 13.63 7.98 -18.33
C VAL A 93 15.04 8.56 -18.15
N SER A 94 15.15 9.80 -17.66
CA SER A 94 16.43 10.50 -17.52
C SER A 94 17.37 9.88 -16.48
N GLN A 95 16.84 9.19 -15.47
CA GLN A 95 17.66 8.55 -14.43
C GLN A 95 18.29 7.22 -14.89
N VAL A 96 17.85 6.65 -16.02
CA VAL A 96 18.41 5.40 -16.54
C VAL A 96 19.60 5.72 -17.45
N THR A 97 20.81 5.56 -16.93
CA THR A 97 22.05 6.01 -17.59
C THR A 97 22.72 4.96 -18.47
N SER A 98 22.40 3.67 -18.33
CA SER A 98 23.00 2.62 -19.19
C SER A 98 22.09 1.40 -19.39
N SER A 99 22.14 0.82 -20.59
CA SER A 99 21.48 -0.44 -20.92
C SER A 99 22.52 -1.41 -21.48
N PRO A 100 22.59 -2.66 -20.98
CA PRO A 100 23.50 -3.65 -21.52
C PRO A 100 23.18 -3.88 -23.00
N SER A 101 24.22 -3.84 -23.85
CA SER A 101 24.10 -3.97 -25.31
C SER A 101 24.85 -5.20 -25.80
N LYS A 102 24.40 -5.75 -26.92
CA LYS A 102 25.04 -6.86 -27.61
C LYS A 102 25.37 -6.42 -29.03
N THR A 103 26.59 -6.71 -29.45
CA THR A 103 26.99 -6.55 -30.84
C THR A 103 26.27 -7.55 -31.75
N VAL A 104 25.57 -7.06 -32.76
CA VAL A 104 24.95 -7.85 -33.82
C VAL A 104 25.67 -7.53 -35.13
N LYS A 105 26.17 -8.57 -35.82
CA LYS A 105 26.77 -8.44 -37.15
C LYS A 105 25.68 -8.56 -38.22
N ILE A 106 25.58 -7.54 -39.08
CA ILE A 106 24.69 -7.53 -40.26
C ILE A 106 25.59 -7.24 -41.47
N GLY A 107 25.86 -8.28 -42.26
CA GLY A 107 26.82 -8.19 -43.37
C GLY A 107 28.23 -7.84 -42.87
N ASN A 108 28.78 -6.74 -43.38
CA ASN A 108 30.10 -6.21 -42.97
C ASN A 108 30.02 -5.17 -41.82
N ARG A 109 28.83 -4.90 -41.27
CA ARG A 109 28.64 -3.92 -40.19
C ARG A 109 28.39 -4.61 -38.86
N SER A 110 28.98 -4.06 -37.80
CA SER A 110 28.71 -4.44 -36.42
C SER A 110 27.90 -3.31 -35.77
N ILE A 111 26.73 -3.64 -35.22
CA ILE A 111 25.82 -2.68 -34.58
C ILE A 111 25.63 -3.11 -33.13
N GLU A 112 25.75 -2.16 -32.20
CA GLU A 112 25.36 -2.38 -30.80
C GLU A 112 23.85 -2.28 -30.65
N VAL A 113 23.22 -3.34 -30.19
CA VAL A 113 21.77 -3.41 -29.97
C VAL A 113 21.52 -3.60 -28.47
N PRO A 114 20.70 -2.75 -27.82
CA PRO A 114 20.31 -2.93 -26.44
C PRO A 114 19.64 -4.30 -26.21
N ILE A 115 20.09 -5.03 -25.19
CA ILE A 115 19.55 -6.35 -24.81
C ILE A 115 18.26 -6.18 -24.00
N SER A 116 18.14 -5.07 -23.28
CA SER A 116 16.97 -4.69 -22.48
C SER A 116 16.68 -3.20 -22.63
N THR A 117 15.51 -2.77 -22.14
CA THR A 117 15.07 -1.38 -22.13
C THR A 117 14.63 -0.96 -20.72
N PRO A 118 15.58 -0.81 -19.76
CA PRO A 118 15.23 -0.50 -18.38
C PRO A 118 14.52 0.85 -18.25
N TRP A 119 14.84 1.82 -19.10
CA TRP A 119 14.15 3.13 -19.16
C TRP A 119 12.65 2.95 -19.43
N PHE A 120 12.28 1.99 -20.29
CA PHE A 120 10.88 1.73 -20.62
C PHE A 120 10.18 1.02 -19.47
N GLU A 121 10.87 0.13 -18.76
CA GLU A 121 10.32 -0.54 -17.57
C GLU A 121 10.03 0.48 -16.46
N HIS A 122 10.98 1.37 -16.15
CA HIS A 122 10.81 2.43 -15.17
C HIS A 122 9.73 3.43 -15.58
N TRP A 123 9.70 3.83 -16.85
CA TRP A 123 8.65 4.69 -17.38
C TRP A 123 7.27 4.03 -17.30
N ARG A 124 7.15 2.76 -17.67
CA ARG A 124 5.90 2.00 -17.60
C ARG A 124 5.40 1.87 -16.16
N GLU A 125 6.27 1.52 -15.22
CA GLU A 125 5.92 1.45 -13.80
C GLU A 125 5.49 2.81 -13.26
N THR A 126 6.20 3.87 -13.63
CA THR A 126 5.85 5.25 -13.26
C THR A 126 4.50 5.63 -13.86
N PHE A 127 4.27 5.35 -15.15
CA PHE A 127 3.01 5.59 -15.83
C PHE A 127 1.83 4.95 -15.10
N LEU A 128 1.94 3.66 -14.77
CA LEU A 128 0.89 2.93 -14.05
C LEU A 128 0.64 3.50 -12.64
N LYS A 129 1.69 3.93 -11.93
CA LYS A 129 1.56 4.56 -10.61
C LYS A 129 0.87 5.93 -10.67
N VAL A 130 1.23 6.78 -11.63
CA VAL A 130 0.76 8.18 -11.67
C VAL A 130 -0.62 8.36 -12.31
N GLN A 131 -1.23 7.31 -12.90
CA GLN A 131 -2.54 7.47 -13.55
C GLN A 131 -3.60 7.94 -12.55
N PHE A 132 -4.44 8.87 -12.99
CA PHE A 132 -5.58 9.34 -12.24
C PHE A 132 -6.73 8.31 -12.34
N PRO A 133 -7.47 8.01 -11.27
CA PRO A 133 -8.66 7.15 -11.32
C PRO A 133 -9.69 7.72 -12.30
N LEU A 134 -10.19 6.88 -13.22
CA LEU A 134 -11.22 7.25 -14.19
C LEU A 134 -12.57 6.64 -13.81
N ASP A 135 -13.68 7.31 -14.07
CA ASP A 135 -15.02 6.86 -13.66
C ASP A 135 -15.48 5.55 -14.31
N HIS A 136 -14.89 5.20 -15.46
CA HIS A 136 -15.18 3.97 -16.20
C HIS A 136 -14.07 2.92 -16.06
N GLU A 137 -13.10 3.15 -15.17
CA GLU A 137 -12.00 2.23 -14.87
C GLU A 137 -11.92 1.96 -13.36
N PHE A 138 -12.36 0.78 -12.96
CA PHE A 138 -12.48 0.41 -11.54
C PHE A 138 -11.18 -0.08 -10.89
N THR A 139 -10.07 -0.13 -11.63
CA THR A 139 -8.77 -0.66 -11.16
C THR A 139 -8.19 0.14 -9.99
N LYS A 140 -8.55 1.43 -9.88
CA LYS A 140 -8.11 2.35 -8.83
C LYS A 140 -9.23 2.78 -7.87
N HIS A 141 -10.30 2.00 -7.81
CA HIS A 141 -11.42 2.25 -6.90
C HIS A 141 -11.25 1.43 -5.63
N TYR A 142 -11.46 2.06 -4.48
CA TYR A 142 -11.42 1.36 -3.20
C TYR A 142 -12.61 0.42 -3.07
N ILE A 143 -12.33 -0.85 -2.75
CA ILE A 143 -13.33 -1.90 -2.55
C ILE A 143 -13.70 -2.07 -1.07
N SER A 144 -12.85 -1.60 -0.17
CA SER A 144 -13.02 -1.68 1.27
C SER A 144 -12.28 -0.57 2.00
N CYS A 145 -12.58 -0.40 3.27
CA CYS A 145 -11.91 0.54 4.16
C CYS A 145 -11.52 -0.13 5.48
N PHE A 146 -10.27 0.02 5.89
CA PHE A 146 -9.79 -0.26 7.23
C PHE A 146 -9.93 1.01 8.08
N ILE A 147 -10.62 0.87 9.21
CA ILE A 147 -10.89 1.94 10.16
C ILE A 147 -10.08 1.64 11.43
N GLY A 148 -8.95 2.34 11.57
CA GLY A 148 -8.04 2.22 12.72
C GLY A 148 -8.48 3.09 13.89
N VAL A 149 -8.63 2.49 15.08
CA VAL A 149 -8.94 3.18 16.35
C VAL A 149 -7.97 2.74 17.45
N SER A 150 -7.73 3.61 18.43
CA SER A 150 -6.88 3.26 19.57
C SER A 150 -7.64 2.38 20.57
N SER A 151 -6.94 1.50 21.28
CA SER A 151 -7.51 0.79 22.44
C SER A 151 -7.74 1.73 23.64
N ASN A 152 -7.13 2.92 23.62
CA ASN A 152 -7.21 3.97 24.63
C ASN A 152 -7.87 5.23 24.05
N GLU A 153 -9.00 5.06 23.36
CA GLU A 153 -9.87 6.16 22.93
C GLU A 153 -10.69 6.65 24.12
N ASP A 154 -10.74 7.97 24.33
CA ASP A 154 -11.59 8.58 25.37
C ASP A 154 -13.09 8.34 25.11
N ASN A 155 -13.49 8.39 23.83
CA ASN A 155 -14.87 8.14 23.40
C ASN A 155 -14.89 7.30 22.11
N LEU A 156 -14.63 6.00 22.25
CA LEU A 156 -14.59 5.05 21.14
C LEU A 156 -15.83 5.12 20.24
N THR A 157 -17.03 5.12 20.83
CA THR A 157 -18.30 5.12 20.07
C THR A 157 -18.50 6.42 19.30
N GLY A 158 -18.20 7.56 19.90
CA GLY A 158 -18.27 8.87 19.23
C GLY A 158 -17.29 8.96 18.07
N THR A 159 -16.03 8.58 18.30
CA THR A 159 -14.98 8.55 17.27
C THR A 159 -15.38 7.65 16.09
N LEU A 160 -15.88 6.43 16.35
CA LEU A 160 -16.35 5.52 15.30
C LEU A 160 -17.57 6.06 14.55
N THR A 161 -18.53 6.66 15.25
CA THR A 161 -19.73 7.25 14.63
C THR A 161 -19.33 8.34 13.65
N PHE A 162 -18.46 9.25 14.09
CA PHE A 162 -17.94 10.34 13.25
C PHE A 162 -17.20 9.79 12.02
N MET A 163 -16.28 8.85 12.21
CA MET A 163 -15.51 8.30 11.09
C MET A 163 -16.39 7.53 10.09
N ASN A 164 -17.39 6.78 10.58
CA ASN A 164 -18.35 6.12 9.70
C ASN A 164 -19.20 7.13 8.91
N GLN A 165 -19.58 8.25 9.53
CA GLN A 165 -20.33 9.31 8.87
C GLN A 165 -19.49 9.98 7.77
N GLU A 166 -18.24 10.33 8.05
CA GLU A 166 -17.30 10.89 7.07
C GLU A 166 -17.05 9.94 5.88
N LEU A 167 -16.82 8.65 6.17
CA LEU A 167 -16.67 7.63 5.14
C LEU A 167 -17.93 7.51 4.27
N SER A 168 -19.11 7.50 4.89
CA SER A 168 -20.38 7.40 4.16
C SER A 168 -20.64 8.63 3.30
N GLN A 169 -20.31 9.84 3.79
CA GLN A 169 -20.37 11.07 3.00
C GLN A 169 -19.46 11.00 1.77
N SER A 170 -18.22 10.53 1.92
CA SER A 170 -17.30 10.37 0.81
C SER A 170 -17.79 9.36 -0.23
N ILE A 171 -18.36 8.23 0.21
CA ILE A 171 -18.95 7.23 -0.68
C ILE A 171 -20.14 7.80 -1.44
N ASN A 172 -21.03 8.54 -0.77
CA ASN A 172 -22.19 9.16 -1.42
C ASN A 172 -21.79 10.27 -2.39
N ALA A 173 -20.69 10.98 -2.10
CA ALA A 173 -20.14 12.01 -2.96
C ALA A 173 -19.44 11.46 -4.22
N ASN A 174 -19.33 10.13 -4.37
CA ASN A 174 -18.70 9.45 -5.51
C ASN A 174 -19.43 9.71 -6.85
N ALA A 175 -20.69 10.15 -6.82
CA ALA A 175 -21.44 10.53 -8.03
C ALA A 175 -20.85 11.76 -8.75
N ASN A 176 -20.07 12.60 -8.05
CA ASN A 176 -19.35 13.69 -8.69
C ASN A 176 -18.01 13.19 -9.25
N LEU A 177 -17.84 13.35 -10.56
CA LEU A 177 -16.67 12.87 -11.30
C LEU A 177 -15.35 13.48 -10.80
N ALA A 178 -15.37 14.71 -10.26
CA ALA A 178 -14.19 15.38 -9.73
C ALA A 178 -13.78 14.91 -8.32
N ASN A 179 -14.66 14.21 -7.61
CA ASN A 179 -14.40 13.83 -6.22
C ASN A 179 -13.44 12.64 -6.12
N LEU A 180 -12.55 12.73 -5.14
CA LEU A 180 -11.64 11.67 -4.74
C LEU A 180 -11.76 11.43 -3.24
N PRO A 181 -11.51 10.19 -2.76
CA PRO A 181 -11.17 9.02 -3.56
C PRO A 181 -12.37 8.42 -4.30
N LYS A 182 -12.11 7.50 -5.24
CA LYS A 182 -13.16 6.75 -5.93
C LYS A 182 -13.47 5.45 -5.18
N TRP A 183 -14.75 5.15 -5.04
CA TRP A 183 -15.24 3.94 -4.38
C TRP A 183 -15.85 2.99 -5.41
N PHE A 184 -15.59 1.69 -5.26
CA PHE A 184 -16.06 0.68 -6.22
C PHE A 184 -17.59 0.58 -6.25
N GLY A 185 -18.25 0.89 -5.14
CA GLY A 185 -19.69 0.97 -5.05
C GLY A 185 -20.13 1.71 -3.80
N LEU A 186 -21.45 1.82 -3.61
CA LEU A 186 -22.04 2.46 -2.43
C LEU A 186 -21.92 1.59 -1.17
N ASN A 187 -21.81 0.28 -1.35
CA ASN A 187 -21.67 -0.70 -0.28
C ASN A 187 -20.27 -1.31 -0.33
N ILE A 188 -19.35 -0.75 0.45
CA ILE A 188 -18.00 -1.29 0.61
C ILE A 188 -17.88 -2.09 1.90
N CYS A 189 -16.92 -3.01 1.95
CA CYS A 189 -16.59 -3.71 3.18
C CYS A 189 -15.86 -2.76 4.14
N LYS A 190 -16.25 -2.78 5.42
CA LYS A 190 -15.62 -1.99 6.48
C LYS A 190 -15.01 -2.96 7.49
N TYR A 191 -13.73 -2.80 7.79
CA TYR A 191 -13.06 -3.57 8.82
C TYR A 191 -12.49 -2.63 9.87
N TYR A 192 -12.76 -2.92 11.13
CA TYR A 192 -12.39 -2.09 12.26
C TYR A 192 -11.17 -2.71 12.93
N VAL A 193 -10.08 -1.95 12.99
CA VAL A 193 -8.81 -2.42 13.57
C VAL A 193 -8.54 -1.60 14.82
N MET A 194 -8.60 -2.26 15.97
CA MET A 194 -8.19 -1.68 17.24
C MET A 194 -6.68 -1.81 17.40
N ILE A 195 -5.99 -0.69 17.46
CA ILE A 195 -4.55 -0.61 17.66
C ILE A 195 -4.28 -0.50 19.15
N HIS A 196 -3.57 -1.49 19.67
CA HIS A 196 -3.22 -1.59 21.08
C HIS A 196 -1.72 -1.49 21.28
N ASP A 197 -1.27 -0.43 21.94
CA ASP A 197 0.13 -0.26 22.33
C ASP A 197 0.38 -0.93 23.68
N THR A 198 1.01 -2.10 23.65
CA THR A 198 1.25 -2.94 24.83
C THR A 198 2.17 -2.27 25.87
N ALA A 199 2.94 -1.27 25.45
CA ALA A 199 3.85 -0.54 26.33
C ALA A 199 3.14 0.52 27.19
N THR A 200 1.94 0.95 26.80
CA THR A 200 1.27 2.12 27.42
C THR A 200 -0.13 1.84 27.94
N VAL A 201 -0.82 0.86 27.38
CA VAL A 201 -2.21 0.55 27.74
C VAL A 201 -2.28 -0.83 28.35
N ASP A 202 -3.07 -0.97 29.42
CA ASP A 202 -3.29 -2.27 30.05
C ASP A 202 -4.11 -3.20 29.13
N ALA A 203 -3.75 -4.49 29.13
CA ALA A 203 -4.37 -5.49 28.27
C ALA A 203 -5.86 -5.72 28.58
N THR A 204 -6.29 -5.53 29.84
CA THR A 204 -7.70 -5.71 30.25
C THR A 204 -8.59 -4.58 29.74
N LEU A 205 -8.09 -3.33 29.78
CA LEU A 205 -8.77 -2.19 29.19
C LEU A 205 -8.93 -2.37 27.68
N ALA A 206 -7.84 -2.76 27.00
CA ALA A 206 -7.86 -2.98 25.56
C ALA A 206 -8.87 -4.07 25.15
N LYS A 207 -8.94 -5.16 25.92
CA LYS A 207 -9.93 -6.22 25.71
C LYS A 207 -11.37 -5.72 25.87
N THR A 208 -11.64 -4.91 26.89
CA THR A 208 -12.97 -4.33 27.14
C THR A 208 -13.40 -3.39 26.00
N SER A 209 -12.50 -2.52 25.56
CA SER A 209 -12.71 -1.66 24.39
C SER A 209 -12.96 -2.48 23.13
N PHE A 210 -12.22 -3.58 22.94
CA PHE A 210 -12.38 -4.46 21.79
C PHE A 210 -13.70 -5.22 21.79
N ASP A 211 -14.16 -5.70 22.96
CA ASP A 211 -15.47 -6.33 23.10
C ASP A 211 -16.62 -5.34 22.81
N THR A 212 -16.44 -4.08 23.19
CA THR A 212 -17.35 -2.98 22.82
C THR A 212 -17.39 -2.80 21.30
N LEU A 213 -16.22 -2.74 20.64
CA LEU A 213 -16.12 -2.62 19.19
C LEU A 213 -16.84 -3.77 18.45
N LYS A 214 -16.64 -5.02 18.89
CA LYS A 214 -17.32 -6.20 18.33
C LYS A 214 -18.84 -6.14 18.48
N THR A 215 -19.32 -5.60 19.60
CA THR A 215 -20.77 -5.46 19.85
C THR A 215 -21.44 -4.54 18.83
N PHE A 216 -20.78 -3.44 18.45
CA PHE A 216 -21.34 -2.46 17.51
C PHE A 216 -21.18 -2.85 16.03
N HIS A 217 -20.08 -3.51 15.67
CA HIS A 217 -19.69 -3.71 14.27
C HIS A 217 -19.61 -5.17 13.81
N GLY A 218 -19.89 -6.11 14.72
CA GLY A 218 -19.85 -7.55 14.47
C GLY A 218 -18.43 -8.11 14.58
N GLU A 219 -18.31 -9.27 15.22
CA GLU A 219 -17.02 -9.92 15.48
C GLU A 219 -16.22 -10.23 14.21
N SER A 220 -16.89 -10.59 13.12
CA SER A 220 -16.22 -10.92 11.84
C SER A 220 -15.51 -9.75 11.18
N ASN A 221 -15.83 -8.51 11.57
CA ASN A 221 -15.29 -7.30 10.95
C ASN A 221 -14.31 -6.56 11.87
N CYS A 222 -14.06 -7.07 13.08
CA CYS A 222 -13.28 -6.40 14.10
C CYS A 222 -11.98 -7.18 14.38
N PHE A 223 -10.85 -6.47 14.37
CA PHE A 223 -9.52 -7.05 14.57
C PHE A 223 -8.76 -6.26 15.63
N LEU A 224 -7.98 -6.97 16.45
CA LEU A 224 -7.07 -6.36 17.43
C LEU A 224 -5.64 -6.48 16.90
N LEU A 225 -4.97 -5.34 16.75
CA LEU A 225 -3.58 -5.24 16.36
C LEU A 225 -2.76 -4.75 17.55
N SER A 226 -2.00 -5.66 18.16
CA SER A 226 -1.05 -5.30 19.21
C SER A 226 0.26 -4.84 18.61
N ILE A 227 0.75 -3.69 19.06
CA ILE A 227 2.04 -3.13 18.69
C ILE A 227 2.86 -2.80 19.93
N ASN A 228 4.17 -2.69 19.75
CA ASN A 228 5.10 -2.33 20.80
C ASN A 228 5.80 -1.05 20.37
N SER A 229 5.52 0.06 21.04
CA SER A 229 6.23 1.32 20.78
C SER A 229 7.58 1.34 21.48
N GLN A 230 8.60 1.91 20.83
CA GLN A 230 9.88 2.15 21.50
C GLN A 230 9.70 3.12 22.69
N PRO A 231 10.42 2.90 23.80
CA PRO A 231 10.49 3.88 24.88
C PRO A 231 11.01 5.22 24.35
N THR A 232 10.44 6.31 24.83
CA THR A 232 10.85 7.69 24.45
C THR A 232 12.19 8.10 25.04
N ASP A 233 12.80 7.29 25.92
CA ASP A 233 14.07 7.62 26.57
C ASP A 233 15.26 7.40 25.62
N PRO A 234 15.99 8.46 25.23
CA PRO A 234 17.16 8.37 24.36
C PRO A 234 18.24 7.43 24.87
N ALA A 235 18.34 7.23 26.20
CA ALA A 235 19.34 6.37 26.82
C ALA A 235 19.10 4.86 26.58
N THR A 236 17.88 4.48 26.17
CA THR A 236 17.49 3.08 25.91
C THR A 236 17.43 2.72 24.42
N LEU A 237 17.72 3.69 23.54
CA LEU A 237 17.69 3.49 22.09
C LEU A 237 18.84 2.58 21.64
N THR A 238 18.53 1.32 21.38
CA THR A 238 19.45 0.41 20.70
C THR A 238 19.35 0.62 19.19
N PRO A 239 20.47 0.58 18.44
CA PRO A 239 20.44 0.56 16.98
C PRO A 239 19.69 -0.70 16.53
N SER A 240 18.49 -0.52 15.97
CA SER A 240 17.66 -1.62 15.45
C SER A 240 17.61 -1.55 13.93
N VAL A 241 17.47 -2.71 13.31
CA VAL A 241 17.30 -2.83 11.86
C VAL A 241 15.91 -2.32 11.49
N ASP A 242 15.82 -1.43 10.51
CA ASP A 242 14.53 -1.00 9.98
C ASP A 242 13.94 -2.10 9.09
N HIS A 243 13.03 -2.88 9.68
CA HIS A 243 12.32 -3.95 8.97
C HIS A 243 11.27 -3.44 7.97
N TRP A 244 10.85 -2.17 8.07
CA TRP A 244 9.82 -1.57 7.21
C TRP A 244 10.40 -0.83 6.00
N ALA A 245 11.68 -0.47 6.02
CA ALA A 245 12.36 0.26 4.94
C ALA A 245 12.13 -0.34 3.55
N SER A 246 12.08 -1.68 3.43
CA SER A 246 11.87 -2.35 2.13
C SER A 246 10.42 -2.28 1.61
N PHE A 247 9.46 -1.93 2.46
CA PHE A 247 8.02 -1.91 2.14
C PHE A 247 7.50 -0.48 1.93
N ILE A 248 8.13 0.51 2.55
CA ILE A 248 7.72 1.91 2.44
C ILE A 248 8.36 2.50 1.19
N THR A 249 7.56 2.65 0.14
CA THR A 249 7.99 3.41 -1.03
C THR A 249 8.08 4.88 -0.63
N GLN A 250 9.18 5.55 -0.97
CA GLN A 250 9.53 6.93 -0.57
C GLN A 250 8.31 7.86 -0.51
N ARG A 251 8.16 8.59 0.61
CA ARG A 251 7.27 9.75 0.69
C ARG A 251 7.67 10.70 -0.43
N THR A 252 6.83 10.85 -1.44
CA THR A 252 6.89 12.03 -2.31
C THR A 252 6.42 13.21 -1.47
N ASN A 253 7.28 13.70 -0.58
CA ASN A 253 7.03 14.95 0.10
C ASN A 253 6.90 16.03 -0.96
N ASN A 254 5.83 16.82 -0.88
CA ASN A 254 5.62 18.05 -1.68
C ASN A 254 6.72 19.11 -1.50
N MET A 255 7.77 18.82 -0.74
CA MET A 255 9.00 19.61 -0.65
C MET A 255 10.14 18.79 -1.23
N GLY A 256 10.61 19.17 -2.42
CA GLY A 256 11.58 18.44 -3.23
C GLY A 256 12.94 18.25 -2.57
N VAL A 257 13.05 17.29 -1.66
CA VAL A 257 14.30 16.76 -1.16
C VAL A 257 14.32 15.26 -1.45
N CYS A 258 15.05 14.90 -2.50
CA CYS A 258 15.41 13.52 -2.79
C CYS A 258 16.48 13.11 -1.77
N VAL A 259 16.14 12.21 -0.85
CA VAL A 259 17.15 11.48 -0.06
C VAL A 259 17.31 10.11 -0.72
N THR A 260 18.55 9.87 -1.10
CA THR A 260 19.08 8.91 -2.07
C THR A 260 18.98 7.44 -1.69
N GLU A 261 18.98 6.63 -2.76
CA GLU A 261 19.56 5.28 -2.90
C GLU A 261 19.01 4.11 -2.06
N LEU A 262 18.20 3.28 -2.71
CA LEU A 262 18.30 1.83 -2.51
C LEU A 262 18.55 1.16 -3.86
N HIS A 263 19.82 0.82 -4.07
CA HIS A 263 20.28 -0.08 -5.11
C HIS A 263 19.48 -1.39 -5.04
N PHE A 264 18.75 -1.71 -6.12
CA PHE A 264 18.30 -3.08 -6.37
C PHE A 264 19.51 -3.96 -6.69
N ASN A 265 20.20 -4.44 -5.65
CA ASN A 265 21.21 -5.47 -5.82
C ASN A 265 20.51 -6.83 -5.76
N VAL A 266 20.05 -7.30 -6.92
CA VAL A 266 19.66 -8.70 -7.10
C VAL A 266 20.93 -9.52 -6.95
N LYS A 267 21.21 -10.03 -5.75
CA LYS A 267 22.22 -11.07 -5.56
C LYS A 267 21.77 -12.31 -6.33
N THR A 268 22.34 -12.50 -7.51
CA THR A 268 22.35 -13.80 -8.17
C THR A 268 23.27 -14.71 -7.37
N ASN A 269 22.71 -15.69 -6.67
CA ASN A 269 23.47 -16.82 -6.14
C ASN A 269 24.11 -17.56 -7.32
N GLN A 270 25.42 -17.38 -7.50
CA GLN A 270 26.26 -18.34 -8.20
C GLN A 270 26.90 -19.28 -7.16
N PRO A 271 26.95 -20.59 -7.42
CA PRO A 271 27.73 -21.50 -6.59
C PRO A 271 29.22 -21.26 -6.90
N LEU A 272 30.03 -21.09 -5.85
CA LEU A 272 31.48 -21.08 -5.95
C LEU A 272 32.00 -22.51 -6.23
N PRO A 273 33.17 -22.65 -6.89
CA PRO A 273 33.72 -23.91 -7.38
C PRO A 273 34.09 -24.92 -6.28
#